data_AF-A0A3C0U0M6-F1
#
_entry.id   AF-A0A3C0U0M6-F1
#
_cell.length_a   1.000
_cell.length_b   1.000
_cell.length_c   1.000
_cell.angle_alpha   90.00
_cell.angle_beta   90.00
_cell.angle_gamma   90.00
#
_symmetry.space_group_name_H-M   'P 1'
#
loop_
_entity.id
_entity.type
_entity.pdbx_description
1 polymer ?
#
loop_
_entity_poly.entity_id
_entity_poly.type
_entity_poly.pdbx_seq_one_letter_code
_entity_poly.pdbx_strand_id
1 'polypeptide(L)' 'MLTGRHVIEPGDLSVAEIDEICALAEQMIVNPVSYQDVCRGKILATLFFEPST' A
#
# COMPACT_ATOMS: atom_id res chain seq x y z
N MET A 1 0.74 5.79 10.48
CA MET A 1 1.36 4.86 11.45
C MET A 1 2.44 3.95 10.83
N LEU A 2 2.39 3.65 9.52
CA LEU A 2 3.28 2.64 8.90
C LEU A 2 4.56 3.19 8.24
N THR A 3 4.92 4.46 8.45
CA THR A 3 6.07 5.08 7.78
C THR A 3 7.38 4.36 8.13
N GLY A 4 8.10 3.87 7.11
CA GLY A 4 9.38 3.18 7.28
C GLY A 4 9.26 1.72 7.75
N ARG A 5 8.03 1.17 7.84
CA ARG A 5 7.81 -0.24 8.19
C ARG A 5 7.98 -1.13 6.96
N HIS A 6 8.59 -2.30 7.15
CA HIS A 6 8.59 -3.37 6.16
C HIS A 6 7.36 -4.27 6.36
N VAL A 7 6.75 -4.71 5.26
CA VAL A 7 5.64 -5.67 5.28
C VAL A 7 6.07 -6.86 4.42
N ILE A 8 6.40 -7.96 5.09
CA ILE A 8 6.88 -9.19 4.45
C ILE A 8 5.75 -10.22 4.41
N GLU A 9 4.93 -10.28 5.46
CA GLU A 9 3.75 -11.13 5.54
C GLU A 9 2.59 -10.46 6.28
N PRO A 10 1.33 -10.90 6.09
CA PRO A 10 0.16 -10.29 6.74
C PRO A 10 0.22 -10.28 8.27
N GLY A 11 0.89 -11.27 8.88
CA GLY A 11 1.09 -11.37 10.33
C GLY A 11 1.94 -10.23 10.91
N ASP A 12 2.64 -9.47 10.06
CA ASP A 12 3.35 -8.26 10.47
C ASP A 12 2.40 -7.14 10.91
N LEU A 13 1.11 -7.23 10.61
CA LEU A 13 0.10 -6.20 10.88
C LEU A 13 -0.90 -6.70 11.92
N SER A 14 -1.35 -5.80 12.79
CA SER A 14 -2.53 -6.05 13.62
C SER A 14 -3.81 -6.01 12.79
N VAL A 15 -4.88 -6.63 13.28
CA VAL A 15 -6.20 -6.59 12.62
C VAL A 15 -6.67 -5.16 12.36
N ALA A 16 -6.47 -4.25 13.32
CA ALA A 16 -6.85 -2.84 13.18
C ALA A 16 -6.06 -2.13 12.06
N GLU A 17 -4.77 -2.44 11.91
CA GLU A 17 -3.95 -1.87 10.84
C GLU A 17 -4.36 -2.39 9.46
N ILE A 18 -4.76 -3.66 9.38
CA ILE A 18 -5.33 -4.24 8.15
C ILE A 18 -6.64 -3.53 7.80
N ASP A 19 -7.52 -3.34 8.79
CA ASP A 19 -8.79 -2.64 8.59
C ASP A 19 -8.58 -1.20 8.11
N GLU A 20 -7.59 -0.48 8.67
CA GLU A 20 -7.21 0.87 8.22
C GLU A 20 -6.71 0.90 6.77
N ILE A 21 -5.86 -0.07 6.37
CA ILE A 21 -5.36 -0.17 4.98
C ILE A 21 -6.52 -0.45 4.02
N CYS A 22 -7.42 -1.37 4.37
CA CYS A 22 -8.59 -1.71 3.55
C CYS A 22 -9.54 -0.52 3.41
N ALA A 23 -9.82 0.20 4.50
CA ALA A 23 -10.65 1.40 4.46
C ALA A 23 -10.02 2.50 3.57
N LEU A 24 -8.69 2.69 3.63
CA LEU A 24 -8.00 3.61 2.74
C LEU A 24 -8.10 3.17 1.27
N ALA A 25 -7.95 1.87 0.99
CA ALA A 25 -8.09 1.34 -0.37
C ALA A 25 -9.50 1.60 -0.94
N GLU A 26 -10.55 1.40 -0.14
CA GLU A 26 -11.94 1.73 -0.52
C GLU A 26 -12.10 3.21 -0.86
N GLN A 27 -11.51 4.11 -0.07
CA GLN A 27 -11.52 5.54 -0.36
C GLN A 27 -10.79 5.90 -1.66
N MET A 28 -9.67 5.23 -1.95
CA MET A 28 -8.93 5.41 -3.20
C MET A 28 -9.74 4.94 -4.42
N ILE A 29 -10.52 3.86 -4.28
CA ILE A 29 -11.43 3.37 -5.32
C ILE A 29 -12.54 4.39 -5.59
N VAL A 30 -13.14 4.96 -4.53
CA VAL A 30 -14.24 5.94 -4.66
C VAL A 30 -13.78 7.26 -5.29
N ASN A 31 -12.57 7.72 -4.98
CA ASN A 31 -12.05 9.00 -5.49
C ASN A 31 -10.56 8.92 -5.84
N PRO A 32 -10.20 8.30 -6.97
CA PRO A 32 -8.80 8.10 -7.36
C PRO A 32 -8.06 9.43 -7.64
N VAL A 33 -8.78 10.47 -8.09
CA VAL A 33 -8.19 11.79 -8.40
C VAL A 33 -7.56 12.42 -7.16
N SER A 34 -8.16 12.25 -5.98
CA SER A 34 -7.60 12.78 -4.73
C SER A 34 -6.29 12.11 -4.31
N TYR A 35 -5.96 10.92 -4.84
CA TYR A 35 -4.77 10.16 -4.47
C TYR A 35 -3.74 10.01 -5.60
N GLN A 36 -4.02 10.52 -6.80
CA GLN A 36 -3.21 10.26 -8.00
C GLN A 36 -1.73 10.70 -7.87
N ASP A 37 -1.47 11.73 -7.07
CA ASP A 37 -0.14 12.37 -6.96
C ASP A 37 0.56 12.11 -5.62
N VAL A 38 0.01 11.24 -4.75
CA VAL A 38 0.57 11.01 -3.39
C VAL A 38 1.98 10.44 -3.40
N CYS A 39 2.35 9.72 -4.45
CA CYS A 39 3.68 9.14 -4.65
C CYS A 39 4.54 9.94 -5.64
N ARG A 40 4.15 11.18 -6.01
CA ARG A 40 4.88 11.97 -7.01
C ARG A 40 6.34 12.18 -6.61
N GLY A 41 7.25 11.84 -7.53
CA GLY A 41 8.70 11.93 -7.32
C GLY A 41 9.32 10.79 -6.52
N LYS A 42 8.55 9.75 -6.15
CA LYS A 42 9.09 8.52 -5.55
C LYS A 42 9.42 7.49 -6.62
N ILE A 43 10.43 6.66 -6.36
CA ILE A 43 10.83 5.54 -7.20
C ILE A 43 10.58 4.25 -6.42
N LEU A 44 9.84 3.31 -7.02
CA LEU A 44 9.59 1.98 -6.48
C LEU A 44 10.34 0.95 -7.33
N ALA A 45 11.28 0.23 -6.71
CA ALA A 45 11.95 -0.90 -7.36
C ALA A 45 11.09 -2.16 -7.19
N THR A 46 10.81 -2.86 -8.30
CA THR A 46 10.08 -4.12 -8.30
C THR A 46 11.01 -5.26 -8.72
N LEU A 47 11.30 -6.17 -7.78
CA LEU A 47 12.22 -7.28 -7.97
C LEU A 47 11.43 -8.58 -7.98
N PHE A 48 11.43 -9.26 -9.13
CA PHE A 48 10.73 -10.52 -9.33
C PHE A 48 11.74 -11.62 -9.61
N PHE A 49 11.72 -12.67 -8.77
CA PHE A 49 12.48 -13.89 -9.06
C PHE A 49 11.83 -14.70 -10.18
N GLU A 50 10.50 -14.79 -10.15
CA GLU A 50 9.65 -15.37 -11.18
C GLU A 50 8.68 -14.29 -11.70
N PRO A 51 8.30 -14.31 -13.00
CA PRO A 51 7.39 -13.31 -13.55
C PRO A 51 5.99 -13.39 -12.92
N SER A 52 5.36 -12.23 -12.73
CA SER A 52 4.00 -12.07 -12.21
C SER A 52 3.27 -11.00 -13.03
N THR A 53 1.97 -11.19 -13.30
CA THR A 53 1.09 -10.23 -14.00
C THR A 53 0.12 -9.63 -13.01
#